data_AF-A0A285Z156-F1
#
_entry.id   AF-A0A285Z156-F1
#
_cell.length_a   1.000
_cell.length_b   1.000
_cell.length_c   1.000
_cell.angle_alpha   90.00
_cell.angle_beta   90.00
_cell.angle_gamma   90.00
#
_symmetry.space_group_name_H-M   'P 1'
#
loop_
_entity.id
_entity.type
_entity.pdbx_description
1 polymer ?
#
loop_
_entity_poly.entity_id
_entity_poly.type
_entity_poly.pdbx_seq_one_letter_code
_entity_poly.pdbx_strand_id
1 'polypeptide(L)'
;MTEAQGGAELILRLYEIRREDELRRARDWFAAQFFPSTAEDVLAAWTGPESARYRMVTTYWEMAAALVNHRAIPEPLFHDANTEHVAVWVKLRPHLERLRQMAKYPSYLSQLEALMTRMPDLEERSAPMLAYLELKRKQHASSRPPADPSPPAPDPAG
;
A
#
# COMPACT_ATOMS: atom_id res chain seq x y z
N MET A 1 0.57 -15.10 -30.61
CA MET A 1 0.09 -14.97 -29.23
C MET A 1 -1.08 -14.01 -29.24
N THR A 2 -2.23 -14.38 -28.70
CA THR A 2 -3.37 -13.46 -28.55
C THR A 2 -3.12 -12.49 -27.39
N GLU A 3 -3.84 -11.37 -27.36
CA GLU A 3 -3.77 -10.42 -26.24
C GLU A 3 -4.11 -11.10 -24.90
N ALA A 4 -5.08 -12.03 -24.91
CA ALA A 4 -5.46 -12.81 -23.73
C ALA A 4 -4.33 -13.73 -23.24
N GLN A 5 -3.60 -14.38 -24.17
CA GLN A 5 -2.45 -15.21 -23.83
C GLN A 5 -1.31 -14.37 -23.26
N GLY A 6 -1.00 -13.22 -23.86
CA GLY A 6 0.03 -12.31 -23.36
C GLY A 6 -0.30 -11.74 -21.97
N GLY A 7 -1.55 -11.36 -21.73
CA GLY A 7 -2.00 -10.92 -20.41
C GLY A 7 -1.91 -12.01 -19.35
N ALA A 8 -2.25 -13.25 -19.71
CA ALA A 8 -2.11 -14.40 -18.81
C ALA A 8 -0.64 -14.69 -18.46
N GLU A 9 0.27 -14.64 -19.43
CA GLU A 9 1.71 -14.80 -19.21
C GLU A 9 2.26 -13.71 -18.28
N LEU A 10 1.84 -12.45 -18.47
CA LEU A 10 2.24 -11.35 -17.58
C LEU A 10 1.72 -11.55 -16.15
N ILE A 11 0.50 -12.07 -15.97
CA ILE A 11 -0.03 -12.39 -14.64
C ILE A 11 0.77 -13.51 -13.97
N LEU A 12 1.10 -14.57 -14.71
CA LEU A 12 1.95 -15.65 -14.20
C LEU A 12 3.33 -15.10 -13.82
N ARG A 13 3.88 -14.19 -14.62
CA ARG A 13 5.16 -13.54 -14.32
C ARG A 13 5.09 -12.67 -13.06
N LEU A 14 4.02 -11.91 -12.89
CA LEU A 14 3.76 -11.14 -11.66
C LEU A 14 3.70 -12.07 -10.43
N TYR A 15 3.04 -13.22 -10.55
CA TYR A 15 2.99 -14.24 -9.49
C TYR A 15 4.37 -14.82 -9.16
N GLU A 16 5.21 -15.11 -10.16
CA GLU A 16 6.59 -15.57 -9.95
C GLU A 16 7.41 -14.54 -9.16
N ILE A 17 7.37 -13.26 -9.57
CA ILE A 17 8.10 -12.18 -8.90
C ILE A 17 7.64 -12.04 -7.45
N ARG A 18 6.32 -12.11 -7.18
CA ARG A 18 5.75 -12.05 -5.81
C ARG A 18 6.24 -13.15 -4.88
N ARG A 19 6.78 -14.23 -5.43
CA ARG A 19 7.27 -15.37 -4.66
C ARG A 19 8.75 -15.27 -4.31
N GLU A 20 9.51 -14.39 -4.95
CA GLU A 20 10.90 -14.14 -4.62
C GLU A 20 11.04 -13.80 -3.13
N ASP A 21 12.07 -14.34 -2.48
CA ASP A 21 12.16 -14.34 -1.01
C ASP A 21 12.14 -12.94 -0.40
N GLU A 22 12.83 -11.99 -1.02
CA GLU A 22 12.89 -10.61 -0.55
C GLU A 22 11.53 -9.91 -0.67
N LEU A 23 10.85 -10.02 -1.82
CA LEU A 23 9.53 -9.45 -1.99
C LEU A 23 8.50 -10.14 -1.08
N ARG A 24 8.61 -11.46 -0.89
CA ARG A 24 7.75 -12.20 0.04
C ARG A 24 7.90 -11.67 1.47
N ARG A 25 9.13 -11.54 1.97
CA ARG A 25 9.40 -10.98 3.31
C ARG A 25 8.86 -9.56 3.46
N ALA A 26 8.99 -8.73 2.43
CA ALA A 26 8.45 -7.38 2.46
C ALA A 26 6.93 -7.35 2.47
N ARG A 27 6.27 -8.23 1.70
CA ARG A 27 4.81 -8.40 1.72
C ARG A 27 4.32 -8.90 3.07
N ASP A 28 5.01 -9.84 3.69
CA ASP A 28 4.68 -10.35 5.03
C ASP A 28 4.80 -9.24 6.08
N TRP A 29 5.88 -8.46 6.06
CA TRP A 29 6.04 -7.28 6.92
C TRP A 29 4.94 -6.24 6.66
N PHE A 30 4.67 -5.91 5.40
CA PHE A 30 3.68 -4.93 5.02
C PHE A 30 2.29 -5.37 5.48
N ALA A 31 1.96 -6.66 5.42
CA ALA A 31 0.67 -7.19 5.86
C ALA A 31 0.55 -7.27 7.40
N ALA A 32 1.59 -7.79 8.07
CA ALA A 32 1.51 -8.21 9.47
C ALA A 32 2.05 -7.20 10.49
N GLN A 33 2.82 -6.19 10.07
CA GLN A 33 3.50 -5.26 10.98
C GLN A 33 3.28 -3.78 10.62
N PHE A 34 2.98 -3.46 9.36
CA PHE A 34 2.75 -2.09 8.93
C PHE A 34 1.28 -1.69 9.03
N PHE A 35 0.94 -0.88 10.04
CA PHE A 35 -0.42 -0.36 10.30
C PHE A 35 -0.40 1.16 10.55
N PRO A 36 -0.15 1.99 9.53
CA PRO A 36 -0.04 3.43 9.70
C PRO A 36 -1.37 4.05 10.15
N SER A 37 -1.29 4.98 11.09
CA SER A 37 -2.42 5.81 11.56
C SER A 37 -2.38 7.21 10.96
N THR A 38 -1.22 7.68 10.51
CA THR A 38 -1.02 9.00 9.89
C THR A 38 -0.18 8.92 8.62
N ALA A 39 -0.17 9.99 7.83
CA ALA A 39 0.74 10.11 6.68
C ALA A 39 2.20 10.20 7.11
N GLU A 40 2.48 10.74 8.29
CA GLU A 40 3.80 10.77 8.93
C GLU A 40 4.31 9.35 9.21
N ASP A 41 3.45 8.43 9.69
CA ASP A 41 3.84 7.02 9.88
C ASP A 41 4.24 6.37 8.55
N VAL A 42 3.51 6.69 7.48
CA VAL A 42 3.83 6.20 6.12
C VAL A 42 5.15 6.79 5.63
N LEU A 43 5.37 8.10 5.82
CA LEU A 43 6.61 8.76 5.42
C LEU A 43 7.82 8.23 6.21
N ALA A 44 7.63 7.93 7.50
CA ALA A 44 8.65 7.31 8.34
C ALA A 44 9.00 5.89 7.84
N ALA A 45 8.02 5.09 7.44
CA ALA A 45 8.28 3.81 6.81
C ALA A 45 9.00 3.95 5.46
N TRP A 46 8.65 4.97 4.66
CA TRP A 46 9.26 5.21 3.36
C TRP A 46 10.70 5.73 3.46
N THR A 47 11.02 6.57 4.43
CA THR A 47 12.36 7.20 4.54
C THR A 47 13.27 6.54 5.59
N GLY A 48 12.71 5.70 6.45
CA GLY A 48 13.41 5.05 7.56
C GLY A 48 13.95 3.65 7.27
N PRO A 49 14.26 2.87 8.32
CA PRO A 49 14.90 1.55 8.21
C PRO A 49 14.10 0.52 7.38
N GLU A 50 12.77 0.62 7.39
CA GLU A 50 11.88 -0.29 6.65
C GLU A 50 11.64 0.16 5.19
N SER A 51 12.31 1.23 4.72
CA SER A 51 12.15 1.82 3.39
C SER A 51 12.25 0.79 2.27
N ALA A 52 13.21 -0.12 2.35
CA ALA A 52 13.40 -1.15 1.33
C ALA A 52 12.16 -2.05 1.19
N ARG A 53 11.62 -2.54 2.32
CA ARG A 53 10.43 -3.40 2.32
C ARG A 53 9.19 -2.64 1.87
N TYR A 54 8.99 -1.43 2.39
CA TYR A 54 7.90 -0.54 2.00
C TYR A 54 7.90 -0.27 0.49
N ARG A 55 9.06 0.11 -0.07
CA ARG A 55 9.20 0.38 -1.50
C ARG A 55 9.00 -0.87 -2.32
N MET A 56 9.57 -2.02 -1.95
CA MET A 56 9.37 -3.27 -2.70
C MET A 56 7.89 -3.59 -2.90
N VAL A 57 7.06 -3.47 -1.86
CA VAL A 57 5.61 -3.73 -1.99
C VAL A 57 4.92 -2.66 -2.83
N THR A 58 5.12 -1.38 -2.51
CA THR A 58 4.40 -0.27 -3.15
C THR A 58 4.78 -0.08 -4.62
N THR A 59 6.06 -0.19 -4.97
CA THR A 59 6.50 -0.07 -6.37
C THR A 59 6.11 -1.28 -7.21
N TYR A 60 6.06 -2.48 -6.60
CA TYR A 60 5.56 -3.67 -7.28
C TYR A 60 4.10 -3.49 -7.71
N TRP A 61 3.23 -3.02 -6.81
CA TRP A 61 1.82 -2.83 -7.12
C TRP A 61 1.54 -1.61 -8.00
N GLU A 62 2.36 -0.55 -7.90
CA GLU A 62 2.31 0.57 -8.85
C GLU A 62 2.65 0.12 -10.27
N MET A 63 3.70 -0.68 -10.44
CA MET A 63 4.07 -1.25 -11.75
C MET A 63 2.98 -2.17 -12.29
N ALA A 64 2.45 -3.07 -11.45
CA ALA A 64 1.38 -3.98 -11.86
C ALA A 64 0.14 -3.20 -12.32
N ALA A 65 -0.24 -2.13 -11.59
CA ALA A 65 -1.34 -1.27 -11.98
C ALA A 65 -1.06 -0.52 -13.29
N ALA A 66 0.18 -0.08 -13.52
CA ALA A 66 0.57 0.54 -14.79
C ALA A 66 0.36 -0.42 -15.97
N LEU A 67 0.74 -1.70 -15.84
CA LEU A 67 0.52 -2.70 -16.91
C LEU A 67 -0.96 -2.86 -17.25
N VAL A 68 -1.85 -2.81 -16.25
CA VAL A 68 -3.30 -2.86 -16.46
C VAL A 68 -3.82 -1.58 -17.12
N ASN A 69 -3.44 -0.41 -16.59
CA ASN A 69 -3.88 0.89 -17.11
C ASN A 69 -3.42 1.11 -18.57
N HIS A 70 -2.27 0.56 -18.95
CA HIS A 70 -1.75 0.58 -20.31
C HIS A 70 -2.24 -0.60 -21.19
N ARG A 71 -3.22 -1.37 -20.73
CA ARG A 71 -3.87 -2.48 -21.46
C ARG A 71 -2.94 -3.65 -21.82
N ALA A 72 -1.79 -3.78 -21.15
CA ALA A 72 -0.94 -4.96 -21.30
C ALA A 72 -1.55 -6.18 -20.60
N ILE A 73 -2.30 -5.95 -19.51
CA ILE A 73 -3.05 -6.99 -18.80
C ILE A 73 -4.53 -6.61 -18.83
N PRO A 74 -5.44 -7.51 -19.27
CA PRO A 74 -6.88 -7.29 -19.16
C PRO A 74 -7.29 -7.07 -17.69
N GLU A 75 -7.96 -5.95 -17.42
CA GLU A 75 -8.34 -5.53 -16.07
C GLU A 75 -9.19 -6.55 -15.30
N PRO A 76 -10.24 -7.17 -15.89
CA PRO A 76 -11.00 -8.22 -15.21
C PRO A 76 -10.11 -9.39 -14.77
N LEU A 77 -9.22 -9.85 -15.67
CA LEU A 77 -8.31 -10.96 -15.39
C LEU A 77 -7.33 -10.61 -14.25
N PHE A 78 -6.84 -9.36 -14.22
CA PHE A 78 -5.97 -8.90 -13.13
C PHE A 78 -6.67 -8.94 -11.77
N HIS A 79 -7.94 -8.50 -11.71
CA HIS A 79 -8.74 -8.48 -10.49
C HIS A 79 -9.20 -9.87 -10.04
N ASP A 80 -9.40 -10.81 -10.96
CA ASP A 80 -9.69 -12.20 -10.61
C ASP A 80 -8.46 -12.93 -10.07
N ALA A 81 -7.27 -12.61 -10.61
CA ALA A 81 -6.02 -13.28 -10.23
C ALA A 81 -5.32 -12.69 -8.98
N ASN A 82 -5.64 -11.45 -8.61
CA ASN A 82 -4.95 -10.73 -7.52
C ASN A 82 -5.93 -10.09 -6.54
N THR A 83 -5.55 -10.07 -5.27
CA THR A 83 -6.34 -9.43 -4.20
C THR A 83 -5.54 -8.45 -3.34
N GLU A 84 -4.20 -8.57 -3.31
CA GLU A 84 -3.36 -7.82 -2.37
C GLU A 84 -3.18 -6.35 -2.76
N HIS A 85 -3.34 -5.97 -4.03
CA HIS A 85 -3.37 -4.56 -4.44
C HIS A 85 -4.50 -3.79 -3.74
N VAL A 86 -5.63 -4.45 -3.48
CA VAL A 86 -6.72 -3.88 -2.66
C VAL A 86 -6.24 -3.61 -1.24
N ALA A 87 -5.46 -4.52 -0.64
CA ALA A 87 -4.92 -4.35 0.70
C ALA A 87 -3.94 -3.16 0.79
N VAL A 88 -3.07 -3.02 -0.21
CA VAL A 88 -2.13 -1.90 -0.31
C VAL A 88 -2.88 -0.57 -0.46
N TRP A 89 -3.87 -0.54 -1.36
CA TRP A 89 -4.71 0.63 -1.57
C TRP A 89 -5.44 1.04 -0.29
N VAL A 90 -6.14 0.12 0.37
CA VAL A 90 -6.89 0.40 1.60
C VAL A 90 -5.99 0.93 2.72
N LYS A 91 -4.78 0.38 2.87
CA LYS A 91 -3.82 0.85 3.88
C LYS A 91 -3.32 2.28 3.61
N LEU A 92 -3.13 2.65 2.35
CA LEU A 92 -2.47 3.89 1.97
C LEU A 92 -3.43 5.03 1.58
N ARG A 93 -4.59 4.71 0.99
CA ARG A 93 -5.63 5.64 0.53
C ARG A 93 -5.87 6.82 1.49
N PRO A 94 -6.07 6.61 2.82
CA PRO A 94 -6.36 7.70 3.74
C PRO A 94 -5.21 8.72 3.90
N HIS A 95 -4.00 8.32 3.51
CA HIS A 95 -2.76 9.08 3.77
C HIS A 95 -2.19 9.73 2.51
N LEU A 96 -2.63 9.33 1.31
CA LEU A 96 -1.96 9.66 0.06
C LEU A 96 -1.88 11.17 -0.21
N GLU A 97 -2.96 11.92 0.02
CA GLU A 97 -2.98 13.36 -0.24
C GLU A 97 -1.89 14.08 0.57
N ARG A 98 -1.92 13.90 1.90
CA ARG A 98 -0.93 14.51 2.81
C ARG A 98 0.47 13.97 2.55
N LEU A 99 0.62 12.67 2.30
CA LEU A 99 1.90 12.04 1.99
C LEU A 99 2.55 12.65 0.74
N ARG A 100 1.78 12.81 -0.35
CA ARG A 100 2.24 13.43 -1.61
C ARG A 100 2.71 14.87 -1.40
N GLN A 101 2.01 15.64 -0.57
CA GLN A 101 2.42 17.00 -0.18
C GLN A 101 3.74 17.00 0.59
N MET A 102 3.86 16.17 1.64
CA MET A 102 5.06 16.10 2.48
C MET A 102 6.29 15.63 1.70
N ALA A 103 6.11 14.61 0.85
CA ALA A 103 7.17 14.04 0.03
C ALA A 103 7.49 14.86 -1.23
N LYS A 104 6.70 15.90 -1.53
CA LYS A 104 6.75 16.67 -2.78
C LYS A 104 6.74 15.76 -4.02
N TYR A 105 5.93 14.70 -3.99
CA TYR A 105 5.81 13.72 -5.07
C TYR A 105 4.33 13.51 -5.46
N PRO A 106 3.75 14.41 -6.28
CA PRO A 106 2.31 14.40 -6.58
C PRO A 106 1.80 13.12 -7.23
N SER A 107 2.61 12.44 -8.03
CA SER A 107 2.22 11.22 -8.75
C SER A 107 2.52 9.92 -7.99
N TYR A 108 2.93 9.99 -6.73
CA TYR A 108 3.17 8.78 -5.93
C TYR A 108 1.92 7.90 -5.88
N LEU A 109 2.05 6.65 -6.35
CA LEU A 109 0.97 5.65 -6.46
C LEU A 109 -0.22 6.03 -7.35
N SER A 110 0.02 6.90 -8.35
CA SER A 110 -1.04 7.35 -9.26
C SER A 110 -1.63 6.23 -10.12
N GLN A 111 -0.83 5.24 -10.54
CA GLN A 111 -1.34 4.14 -11.37
C GLN A 111 -2.20 3.19 -10.56
N LEU A 112 -1.77 2.87 -9.33
CA LEU A 112 -2.59 2.12 -8.40
C LEU A 112 -3.90 2.86 -8.11
N GLU A 113 -3.86 4.15 -7.80
CA GLU A 113 -5.08 4.96 -7.59
C GLU A 113 -6.02 4.92 -8.80
N ALA A 114 -5.50 5.13 -10.01
CA ALA A 114 -6.30 5.12 -11.24
C ALA A 114 -6.92 3.74 -11.53
N LEU A 115 -6.25 2.64 -11.18
CA LEU A 115 -6.83 1.30 -11.29
C LEU A 115 -7.94 1.10 -10.25
N MET A 116 -7.66 1.46 -9.00
CA MET A 116 -8.57 1.21 -7.88
C MET A 116 -9.83 2.05 -7.96
N THR A 117 -9.74 3.31 -8.38
CA THR A 117 -10.89 4.22 -8.47
C THR A 117 -11.83 3.92 -9.65
N ARG A 118 -11.40 3.09 -10.61
CA ARG A 118 -12.26 2.58 -11.71
C ARG A 118 -13.03 1.32 -11.33
N MET A 119 -12.64 0.64 -10.25
CA MET A 119 -13.26 -0.61 -9.79
C MET A 119 -14.66 -0.34 -9.20
N PRO A 120 -15.74 -0.89 -9.78
CA PRO A 120 -17.10 -0.60 -9.33
C PRO A 120 -17.44 -1.22 -7.97
N ASP A 121 -16.79 -2.33 -7.61
CA ASP A 121 -16.98 -3.09 -6.37
C ASP A 121 -15.88 -2.82 -5.33
N LEU A 122 -15.17 -1.68 -5.46
CA LEU A 122 -14.04 -1.33 -4.59
C LEU A 122 -14.38 -1.41 -3.10
N GLU A 123 -15.50 -0.82 -2.69
CA GLU A 123 -15.86 -0.76 -1.27
C GLU A 123 -16.23 -2.13 -0.71
N GLU A 124 -16.91 -2.96 -1.50
CA GLU A 124 -17.22 -4.35 -1.12
C GLU A 124 -15.94 -5.17 -0.93
N ARG A 125 -15.00 -5.08 -1.88
CA ARG A 125 -13.69 -5.75 -1.78
C ARG A 125 -12.82 -5.21 -0.66
N SER A 126 -12.98 -3.94 -0.31
CA SER A 126 -12.22 -3.28 0.74
C SER A 126 -12.73 -3.62 2.15
N ALA A 127 -14.02 -3.95 2.30
CA ALA A 127 -14.66 -4.12 3.61
C ALA A 127 -13.97 -5.14 4.54
N PRO A 128 -13.62 -6.37 4.09
CA PRO A 128 -12.92 -7.32 4.95
C PRO A 128 -11.54 -6.81 5.40
N MET A 129 -10.82 -6.13 4.51
CA MET A 129 -9.52 -5.56 4.83
C MET A 129 -9.64 -4.40 5.83
N LEU A 130 -10.60 -3.50 5.64
CA LEU A 130 -10.85 -2.38 6.55
C LEU A 130 -11.14 -2.88 7.97
N ALA A 131 -12.00 -3.90 8.11
CA ALA A 131 -12.30 -4.51 9.41
C ALA A 131 -11.03 -5.11 10.06
N TYR A 132 -10.20 -5.79 9.27
CA TYR A 132 -8.92 -6.34 9.75
C TYR A 132 -7.94 -5.24 10.20
N LEU A 133 -7.82 -4.14 9.45
CA LEU A 133 -6.96 -3.01 9.82
C LEU A 133 -7.42 -2.34 11.10
N GLU A 134 -8.73 -2.17 11.28
CA GLU A 134 -9.28 -1.57 12.50
C GLU A 134 -8.98 -2.46 13.72
N LEU A 135 -9.17 -3.77 13.61
CA LEU A 135 -8.81 -4.72 14.66
C LEU A 135 -7.32 -4.62 15.01
N LYS A 136 -6.44 -4.62 14.00
CA LYS A 136 -5.00 -4.55 14.20
C LYS A 136 -4.54 -3.22 14.79
N ARG A 137 -5.15 -2.09 14.39
CA ARG A 137 -4.88 -0.78 14.99
C ARG A 137 -5.27 -0.75 16.46
N LYS A 138 -6.44 -1.29 16.84
CA LYS A 138 -6.86 -1.39 18.26
C LYS A 138 -5.88 -2.22 19.07
N GLN A 139 -5.45 -3.38 18.54
CA GLN A 139 -4.43 -4.22 19.17
C GLN A 139 -3.08 -3.48 19.32
N HIS A 140 -2.57 -2.87 18.25
CA HIS A 140 -1.31 -2.13 18.27
C HIS A 140 -1.34 -0.90 19.21
N ALA A 141 -2.45 -0.16 19.21
CA ALA A 141 -2.63 0.99 20.10
C ALA A 141 -2.65 0.57 21.59
N SER A 142 -3.26 -0.58 21.90
CA SER A 142 -3.27 -1.12 23.27
C SER A 142 -1.90 -1.63 23.76
N SER A 143 -0.98 -1.91 22.83
CA SER A 143 0.38 -2.39 23.13
C SER A 143 1.47 -1.32 23.04
N ARG A 144 1.14 -0.09 22.61
CA ARG A 144 2.09 1.03 22.56
C ARG A 144 2.20 1.63 23.97
N PRO A 145 3.40 1.75 24.56
CA PRO A 145 3.55 2.48 25.82
C PRO A 145 2.99 3.90 25.64
N PRO A 146 2.34 4.48 26.66
CA PRO A 146 1.79 5.83 26.57
C PRO A 146 2.88 6.77 26.07
N ALA A 147 2.53 7.66 25.14
CA ALA A 147 3.46 8.66 24.65
C ALA A 147 3.97 9.46 25.85
N ASP A 148 5.29 9.58 25.99
CA ASP A 148 5.89 10.44 27.01
C ASP A 148 5.30 11.84 26.83
N PRO A 149 4.81 12.48 27.92
CA PRO A 149 4.24 13.81 27.80
C PRO A 149 5.30 14.72 27.18
N SER A 150 4.92 15.41 26.09
CA SER A 150 5.81 16.40 25.47
C SER A 150 6.33 17.35 26.55
N PRO A 151 7.64 17.67 26.56
CA PRO A 151 8.16 18.64 27.51
C PRO A 151 7.36 19.94 27.40
N PRO A 152 7.05 20.60 28.53
CA PRO A 152 6.30 21.83 28.52
C PRO A 152 6.99 22.83 27.59
N ALA A 153 6.18 23.58 26.83
CA ALA A 153 6.67 24.63 25.96
C ALA A 153 7.60 25.56 26.75
N PRO A 154 8.73 26.02 26.18
CA PRO A 154 9.59 26.96 26.86
C PRO A 154 8.79 28.20 27.22
N ASP A 155 8.92 28.63 28.48
CA ASP A 155 8.26 29.83 28.98
C ASP A 155 8.57 31.03 28.07
N PRO A 156 7.57 31.82 27.67
CA PRO A 156 7.79 33.06 26.97
C PRO A 156 8.22 34.11 28.00
N ALA A 157 9.52 34.17 28.34
CA ALA A 157 10.04 35.27 29.15
C ALA A 157 11.51 35.56 28.86
N GLY A 158 11.81 36.82 28.52
CA GLY A 158 13.15 37.40 28.50
C GLY A 158 13.26 38.57 27.55
#